data_AF-A0A2D6IT01-F1
#
_entry.id   AF-A0A2D6IT01-F1
#
_cell.length_a   1.000
_cell.length_b   1.000
_cell.length_c   1.000
_cell.angle_alpha   90.00
_cell.angle_beta   90.00
_cell.angle_gamma   90.00
#
_symmetry.space_group_name_H-M   'P 1'
#
loop_
_entity.id
_entity.type
_entity.pdbx_description
1 polymer ?
#
loop_
_entity_poly.entity_id
_entity_poly.type
_entity_poly.pdbx_seq_one_letter_code
_entity_poly.pdbx_strand_id
1 'polypeptide(L)'
;MVSTTGFDKQDPIPPYRIITNEVDLPPKTAAWVLFAHFVTTVTPLYMMWVVYEHWSYLLEHSFSPHMFYVAAAMFLCSSPFEVAQNNIDTWYLTEKCGSVYGVGFCDFLFWFFMILGMVALTVAARGDNVWLVGIACSAIVVYPFVYLLRGIPYPALALCGIPAVLAMYAIFGDPLIFFLVIGPSAVLMYFITAIVRTGAQFLHGFATLSAGVGFLAASWGMLSGITGRPHSWATFIIVCMVLLVVGVVLRPTILRLAPTPHRIAAEDQNTIC
;
A
#
# COMPACT_ATOMS: atom_id res chain seq x y z
N MET A 1 55.10 -17.99 -30.33
CA MET A 1 54.14 -17.13 -31.06
C MET A 1 52.75 -17.59 -30.68
N VAL A 2 52.05 -16.84 -29.83
CA VAL A 2 50.66 -17.12 -29.46
C VAL A 2 49.80 -16.20 -30.32
N SER A 3 48.86 -16.80 -31.06
CA SER A 3 47.96 -16.12 -31.99
C SER A 3 46.99 -15.20 -31.25
N THR A 4 47.16 -13.90 -31.38
CA THR A 4 46.23 -12.87 -30.90
C THR A 4 45.23 -12.52 -32.00
N THR A 5 44.25 -13.38 -32.25
CA THR A 5 43.10 -13.05 -33.12
C THR A 5 41.86 -13.76 -32.61
N GLY A 6 41.12 -13.08 -31.75
CA GLY A 6 39.87 -13.60 -31.18
C GLY A 6 39.27 -12.68 -30.12
N PHE A 7 39.37 -11.36 -30.29
CA PHE A 7 38.42 -10.47 -29.64
C PHE A 7 37.20 -10.44 -30.55
N ASP A 8 36.20 -11.25 -30.20
CA ASP A 8 34.84 -11.07 -30.69
C ASP A 8 34.48 -9.60 -30.48
N LYS A 9 34.11 -8.93 -31.58
CA LYS A 9 33.44 -7.64 -31.50
C LYS A 9 32.16 -7.88 -30.72
N GLN A 10 32.17 -7.59 -29.43
CA GLN A 10 30.93 -7.30 -28.73
C GLN A 10 30.29 -6.15 -29.47
N ASP A 11 29.15 -6.42 -30.11
CA ASP A 11 28.31 -5.37 -30.66
C ASP A 11 28.14 -4.30 -29.58
N PRO A 12 28.36 -3.01 -29.90
CA PRO A 12 28.20 -1.95 -28.93
C PRO A 12 26.77 -2.03 -28.38
N ILE A 13 26.64 -2.27 -27.07
CA ILE A 13 25.38 -2.18 -26.35
C ILE A 13 24.82 -0.79 -26.68
N PRO A 14 23.69 -0.66 -27.40
CA PRO A 14 23.18 0.64 -27.78
C PRO A 14 22.90 1.45 -26.50
N PRO A 15 23.34 2.72 -26.42
CA PRO A 15 23.38 3.48 -25.16
C PRO A 15 22.01 3.83 -24.59
N TYR A 16 20.92 3.44 -25.26
CA TYR A 16 19.57 3.52 -24.75
C TYR A 16 18.70 2.58 -25.60
N ARG A 17 18.15 1.54 -24.97
CA ARG A 17 16.92 0.95 -25.51
C ARG A 17 15.84 1.96 -25.17
N ILE A 18 15.28 2.66 -26.16
CA ILE A 18 14.05 3.42 -25.93
C ILE A 18 12.99 2.38 -25.56
N ILE A 19 12.72 2.22 -24.27
CA ILE A 19 11.58 1.45 -23.79
C ILE A 19 10.37 2.31 -24.14
N THR A 20 9.78 2.08 -25.31
CA THR A 20 8.62 2.84 -25.78
C THR A 20 7.33 2.49 -25.03
N ASN A 21 7.36 1.49 -24.14
CA ASN A 21 6.22 1.05 -23.36
C ASN A 21 6.55 1.07 -21.86
N GLU A 22 6.23 2.17 -21.18
CA GLU A 22 6.39 2.33 -19.73
C GLU A 22 5.44 1.43 -18.91
N VAL A 23 4.39 0.90 -19.55
CA VAL A 23 3.36 0.05 -18.94
C VAL A 23 3.18 -1.23 -19.76
N ASP A 24 3.57 -2.37 -19.19
CA ASP A 24 3.47 -3.70 -19.81
C ASP A 24 2.19 -4.43 -19.41
N LEU A 25 1.06 -3.72 -19.48
CA LEU A 25 -0.27 -4.25 -19.19
C LEU A 25 -1.20 -4.02 -20.39
N PRO A 26 -2.15 -4.95 -20.66
CA PRO A 26 -3.23 -4.70 -21.61
C PRO A 26 -4.04 -3.45 -21.19
N PRO A 27 -4.56 -2.64 -22.15
CA PRO A 27 -5.15 -1.34 -21.84
C PRO A 27 -6.24 -1.34 -20.76
N LYS A 28 -7.11 -2.36 -20.74
CA LYS A 28 -8.17 -2.49 -19.73
C LYS A 28 -7.61 -2.72 -18.33
N THR A 29 -6.59 -3.57 -18.22
CA THR A 29 -5.90 -3.84 -16.95
C THR A 29 -5.10 -2.63 -16.50
N ALA A 30 -4.39 -1.97 -17.41
CA ALA A 30 -3.67 -0.74 -17.13
C ALA A 30 -4.62 0.35 -16.58
N ALA A 31 -5.74 0.61 -17.26
CA ALA A 31 -6.72 1.60 -16.83
C ALA A 31 -7.29 1.29 -15.43
N TRP A 32 -7.58 0.02 -15.14
CA TRP A 32 -8.04 -0.42 -13.82
C TRP A 32 -7.00 -0.19 -12.72
N VAL A 33 -5.76 -0.62 -12.96
CA VAL A 33 -4.66 -0.46 -12.01
C VAL A 33 -4.38 1.01 -11.76
N LEU A 34 -4.24 1.83 -12.81
CA LEU A 34 -4.00 3.26 -12.67
C LEU A 34 -5.14 3.98 -11.95
N PHE A 35 -6.40 3.61 -12.21
CA PHE A 35 -7.55 4.13 -11.48
C PHE A 35 -7.48 3.78 -9.99
N ALA A 36 -7.16 2.52 -9.66
CA ALA A 36 -7.00 2.08 -8.27
C ALA A 36 -5.90 2.87 -7.53
N HIS A 37 -4.77 3.12 -8.19
CA HIS A 37 -3.68 3.95 -7.68
C HIS A 37 -4.11 5.41 -7.48
N PHE A 38 -4.80 6.00 -8.46
CA PHE A 38 -5.33 7.35 -8.33
C PHE A 38 -6.29 7.49 -7.15
N VAL A 39 -7.27 6.60 -7.04
CA VAL A 39 -8.23 6.59 -5.92
C VAL A 39 -7.49 6.48 -4.60
N THR A 40 -6.57 5.51 -4.48
CA THR A 40 -5.79 5.28 -3.25
C THR A 40 -4.96 6.50 -2.87
N THR A 41 -4.31 7.13 -3.84
CA THR A 41 -3.50 8.35 -3.66
C THR A 41 -4.33 9.50 -3.09
N VAL A 42 -5.58 9.68 -3.52
CA VAL A 42 -6.41 10.79 -3.03
C VAL A 42 -7.15 10.49 -1.73
N THR A 43 -7.19 9.24 -1.27
CA THR A 43 -7.90 8.88 -0.03
C THR A 43 -7.43 9.62 1.23
N PRO A 44 -6.13 9.96 1.42
CA PRO A 44 -5.71 10.72 2.60
C PRO A 44 -6.29 12.12 2.69
N LEU A 45 -6.73 12.70 1.56
CA LEU A 45 -7.40 14.01 1.55
C LEU A 45 -8.73 13.97 2.33
N TYR A 46 -9.38 12.81 2.41
CA TYR A 46 -10.59 12.67 3.20
C TYR A 46 -10.32 12.82 4.70
N MET A 47 -9.22 12.24 5.20
CA MET A 47 -8.79 12.46 6.59
C MET A 47 -8.43 13.93 6.83
N MET A 48 -7.74 14.58 5.89
CA MET A 48 -7.45 16.02 6.00
C MET A 48 -8.74 16.84 6.12
N TRP A 49 -9.75 16.53 5.32
CA TRP A 49 -11.05 17.19 5.40
C TRP A 49 -11.74 16.95 6.75
N VAL A 50 -11.77 15.71 7.25
CA VAL A 50 -12.33 15.39 8.58
C VAL A 50 -11.62 16.21 9.68
N VAL A 51 -10.29 16.31 9.62
CA VAL A 51 -9.50 17.09 10.59
C VAL A 51 -9.77 18.58 10.49
N TYR A 52 -9.90 19.12 9.27
CA TYR A 52 -10.23 20.52 9.03
C TYR A 52 -11.60 20.89 9.60
N GLU A 53 -12.63 20.13 9.23
CA GLU A 53 -14.02 20.41 9.60
C GLU A 53 -14.25 20.28 11.11
N HIS A 54 -13.50 19.38 11.77
CA HIS A 54 -13.69 19.07 13.18
C HIS A 54 -12.51 19.48 14.06
N TRP A 55 -11.80 20.54 13.65
CA TRP A 55 -10.60 21.03 14.34
C TRP A 55 -10.80 21.28 15.83
N SER A 56 -11.90 21.94 16.23
CA SER A 56 -12.19 22.27 17.63
C SER A 56 -12.35 21.01 18.49
N TYR A 57 -13.03 19.99 17.98
CA TYR A 57 -13.17 18.72 18.70
C TYR A 57 -11.79 18.08 18.93
N LEU A 58 -10.95 18.07 17.90
CA LEU A 58 -9.62 17.47 17.99
C LEU A 58 -8.69 18.24 18.93
N LEU A 59 -8.80 19.56 19.03
CA LEU A 59 -8.04 20.36 20.00
C LEU A 59 -8.33 19.95 21.45
N GLU A 60 -9.55 19.50 21.73
CA GLU A 60 -9.98 19.09 23.08
C GLU A 60 -9.68 17.61 23.36
N HIS A 61 -9.72 16.75 22.35
CA HIS A 61 -9.74 15.29 22.52
C HIS A 61 -8.48 14.57 22.00
N SER A 62 -7.56 15.28 21.36
CA SER A 62 -6.31 14.71 20.85
C SER A 62 -5.09 15.46 21.38
N PHE A 63 -3.93 14.82 21.32
CA PHE A 63 -2.68 15.46 21.76
C PHE A 63 -2.22 16.56 20.80
N SER A 64 -2.30 16.32 19.49
CA SER A 64 -1.91 17.30 18.48
C SER A 64 -2.67 17.10 17.17
N PRO A 65 -3.71 17.92 16.91
CA PRO A 65 -4.47 17.84 15.66
C PRO A 65 -3.60 18.05 14.41
N HIS A 66 -2.55 18.86 14.51
CA HIS A 66 -1.60 19.09 13.41
C HIS A 66 -0.92 17.80 12.94
N MET A 67 -0.67 16.85 13.84
CA MET A 67 -0.02 15.60 13.49
C MET A 67 -0.92 14.67 12.65
N PHE A 68 -2.25 14.85 12.67
CA PHE A 68 -3.11 14.18 11.68
C PHE A 68 -2.85 14.70 10.26
N TYR A 69 -2.62 16.00 10.06
CA TYR A 69 -2.22 16.52 8.75
C TYR A 69 -0.84 16.00 8.33
N VAL A 70 0.11 15.95 9.26
CA VAL A 70 1.42 15.35 8.98
C VAL A 70 1.26 13.90 8.55
N ALA A 71 0.43 13.12 9.24
CA ALA A 71 0.15 11.75 8.86
C ALA A 71 -0.43 11.66 7.43
N ALA A 72 -1.47 12.44 7.13
CA ALA A 72 -2.06 12.48 5.78
C ALA A 72 -1.02 12.85 4.71
N ALA A 73 -0.17 13.83 4.99
CA ALA A 73 0.90 14.24 4.08
C ALA A 73 1.93 13.13 3.87
N MET A 74 2.32 12.39 4.92
CA MET A 74 3.22 11.24 4.77
C MET A 74 2.60 10.14 3.89
N PHE A 75 1.31 9.85 4.04
CA PHE A 75 0.60 8.90 3.18
C PHE A 75 0.45 9.40 1.74
N LEU A 76 0.27 10.70 1.51
CA LEU A 76 0.29 11.27 0.16
C LEU A 76 1.69 11.18 -0.46
N CYS A 77 2.73 11.49 0.32
CA CYS A 77 4.12 11.44 -0.11
C CYS A 77 4.62 10.02 -0.37
N SER A 78 4.01 8.98 0.21
CA SER A 78 4.36 7.59 -0.13
C SER A 78 3.96 7.22 -1.56
N SER A 79 2.81 7.74 -2.04
CA SER A 79 2.21 7.34 -3.32
C SER A 79 3.14 7.58 -4.54
N PRO A 80 3.85 8.71 -4.68
CA PRO A 80 4.84 8.88 -5.75
C PRO A 80 5.94 7.80 -5.78
N PHE A 81 6.38 7.31 -4.61
CA PHE A 81 7.38 6.26 -4.55
C PHE A 81 6.80 4.90 -4.97
N GLU A 82 5.54 4.62 -4.62
CA GLU A 82 4.82 3.44 -5.11
C GLU A 82 4.71 3.47 -6.63
N VAL A 83 4.28 4.60 -7.21
CA VAL A 83 4.15 4.79 -8.66
C VAL A 83 5.52 4.68 -9.35
N ALA A 84 6.57 5.28 -8.78
CA ALA A 84 7.91 5.18 -9.32
C ALA A 84 8.43 3.73 -9.32
N GLN A 85 8.21 2.99 -8.23
CA GLN A 85 8.55 1.58 -8.18
C GLN A 85 7.77 0.76 -9.21
N ASN A 86 6.47 1.01 -9.35
CA ASN A 86 5.65 0.32 -10.33
C ASN A 86 6.07 0.64 -11.77
N ASN A 87 6.51 1.86 -12.07
CA ASN A 87 7.12 2.20 -13.35
C ASN A 87 8.41 1.40 -13.60
N ILE A 88 9.28 1.26 -12.59
CA ILE A 88 10.50 0.42 -12.68
C ILE A 88 10.13 -1.04 -12.95
N ASP A 89 9.08 -1.53 -12.31
CA ASP A 89 8.54 -2.88 -12.50
C ASP A 89 7.62 -2.98 -13.75
N THR A 90 7.56 -1.94 -14.59
CA THR A 90 6.72 -1.87 -15.80
C THR A 90 5.23 -2.15 -15.57
N TRP A 91 4.76 -1.95 -14.33
CA TRP A 91 3.43 -2.24 -13.81
C TRP A 91 3.01 -3.71 -13.83
N TYR A 92 3.93 -4.61 -14.17
CA TYR A 92 3.68 -6.04 -14.25
C TYR A 92 4.36 -6.75 -13.08
N LEU A 93 3.58 -7.02 -12.02
CA LEU A 93 4.11 -7.55 -10.76
C LEU A 93 4.44 -9.04 -10.85
N THR A 94 5.68 -9.38 -10.53
CA THR A 94 6.18 -10.77 -10.45
C THR A 94 6.95 -10.97 -9.15
N GLU A 95 7.28 -12.22 -8.81
CA GLU A 95 8.12 -12.53 -7.63
C GLU A 95 9.51 -11.87 -7.67
N LYS A 96 9.97 -11.40 -8.83
CA LYS A 96 11.29 -10.78 -9.04
C LYS A 96 11.25 -9.25 -8.94
N CYS A 97 10.06 -8.66 -8.92
CA CYS A 97 9.88 -7.21 -8.90
C CYS A 97 10.32 -6.60 -7.56
N GLY A 98 10.86 -5.38 -7.60
CA GLY A 98 11.32 -4.69 -6.40
C GLY A 98 10.19 -4.43 -5.39
N SER A 99 8.99 -4.14 -5.91
CA SER A 99 7.72 -3.97 -5.16
C SER A 99 7.19 -5.23 -4.48
N VAL A 100 7.61 -6.42 -4.91
CA VAL A 100 7.14 -7.70 -4.37
C VAL A 100 8.21 -8.36 -3.51
N TYR A 101 9.47 -8.27 -3.94
CA TYR A 101 10.61 -8.92 -3.30
C TYR A 101 11.26 -8.06 -2.21
N GLY A 102 10.84 -6.79 -2.04
CA GLY A 102 11.32 -5.90 -0.98
C GLY A 102 12.79 -5.50 -1.15
N VAL A 103 13.17 -5.15 -2.39
CA VAL A 103 14.55 -4.75 -2.73
C VAL A 103 14.63 -3.42 -3.50
N GLY A 104 13.49 -2.80 -3.78
CA GLY A 104 13.41 -1.55 -4.52
C GLY A 104 13.65 -0.35 -3.61
N PHE A 105 14.49 0.60 -4.01
CA PHE A 105 14.66 1.83 -3.25
C PHE A 105 13.36 2.65 -3.16
N CYS A 106 12.57 2.70 -4.23
CA CYS A 106 11.28 3.36 -4.23
C CYS A 106 10.26 2.61 -3.35
N ASP A 107 10.23 1.28 -3.41
CA ASP A 107 9.42 0.47 -2.48
C ASP A 107 9.80 0.70 -1.01
N PHE A 108 11.10 0.76 -0.72
CA PHE A 108 11.61 1.11 0.61
C PHE A 108 11.04 2.44 1.10
N LEU A 109 11.15 3.48 0.28
CA LEU A 109 10.68 4.82 0.61
C LEU A 109 9.16 4.86 0.78
N PHE A 110 8.39 4.19 -0.09
CA PHE A 110 6.94 4.08 0.04
C PHE A 110 6.54 3.63 1.44
N TRP A 111 7.04 2.47 1.86
CA TRP A 111 6.75 1.89 3.18
C TRP A 111 7.33 2.72 4.33
N PHE A 112 8.49 3.36 4.15
CA PHE A 112 9.06 4.25 5.16
C PHE A 112 8.13 5.43 5.45
N PHE A 113 7.61 6.08 4.41
CA PHE A 113 6.62 7.16 4.55
C PHE A 113 5.31 6.66 5.16
N MET A 114 4.85 5.45 4.83
CA MET A 114 3.70 4.82 5.50
C MET A 114 3.93 4.67 7.02
N ILE A 115 5.12 4.24 7.43
CA ILE A 115 5.49 4.12 8.85
C ILE A 115 5.51 5.48 9.53
N LEU A 116 6.12 6.50 8.92
CA LEU A 116 6.09 7.86 9.44
C LEU A 116 4.66 8.38 9.62
N GLY A 117 3.77 8.07 8.69
CA GLY A 117 2.35 8.38 8.80
C GLY A 117 1.68 7.72 10.01
N MET A 118 1.91 6.42 10.22
CA MET A 118 1.37 5.70 11.39
C MET A 118 1.91 6.22 12.73
N VAL A 119 3.20 6.57 12.78
CA VAL A 119 3.80 7.21 13.96
C VAL A 119 3.16 8.57 14.22
N ALA A 120 2.99 9.39 13.17
CA ALA A 120 2.33 10.68 13.29
C ALA A 120 0.87 10.55 13.79
N LEU A 121 0.12 9.54 13.35
CA LEU A 121 -1.23 9.25 13.89
C LEU A 121 -1.19 8.90 15.39
N THR A 122 -0.21 8.11 15.81
CA THR A 122 -0.02 7.75 17.22
C THR A 122 0.26 9.00 18.07
N VAL A 123 1.16 9.87 17.60
CA VAL A 123 1.49 11.13 18.28
C VAL A 123 0.30 12.10 18.27
N ALA A 124 -0.43 12.19 17.15
CA ALA A 124 -1.62 13.04 17.04
C ALA A 124 -2.65 12.69 18.09
N ALA A 125 -2.92 11.39 18.25
CA ALA A 125 -3.91 10.92 19.18
C ALA A 125 -3.41 10.91 20.63
N ARG A 126 -2.26 10.28 20.90
CA ARG A 126 -1.77 9.97 22.26
C ARG A 126 -0.28 10.27 22.43
N GLY A 127 0.17 11.44 21.97
CA GLY A 127 1.55 11.90 22.16
C GLY A 127 1.98 12.04 23.62
N ASP A 128 1.03 12.10 24.56
CA ASP A 128 1.23 12.06 26.00
C ASP A 128 1.71 10.68 26.50
N ASN A 129 1.41 9.60 25.77
CA ASN A 129 1.72 8.24 26.16
C ASN A 129 3.10 7.81 25.62
N VAL A 130 4.14 8.06 26.41
CA VAL A 130 5.54 7.78 26.07
C VAL A 130 5.78 6.32 25.66
N TRP A 131 5.09 5.35 26.28
CA TRP A 131 5.22 3.95 25.91
C TRP A 131 4.65 3.66 24.53
N LEU A 132 3.44 4.15 24.26
CA LEU A 132 2.76 3.95 22.98
C LEU A 132 3.53 4.62 21.83
N VAL A 133 3.97 5.86 22.04
CA VAL A 133 4.79 6.61 21.08
C VAL A 133 6.15 5.95 20.90
N GLY A 134 6.80 5.52 21.99
CA GLY A 134 8.10 4.85 21.93
C GLY A 134 8.06 3.56 21.11
N ILE A 135 7.02 2.74 21.29
CA ILE A 135 6.79 1.53 20.48
C ILE A 135 6.59 1.90 19.01
N ALA A 136 5.73 2.88 18.71
CA ALA A 136 5.49 3.31 17.34
C ALA A 136 6.78 3.82 16.67
N CYS A 137 7.54 4.68 17.35
CA CYS A 137 8.80 5.24 16.86
C CYS A 137 9.89 4.17 16.66
N SER A 138 9.87 3.08 17.43
CA SER A 138 10.83 1.98 17.24
C SER A 138 10.76 1.38 15.83
N ALA A 139 9.58 1.43 15.18
CA ALA A 139 9.40 0.97 13.80
C ALA A 139 10.26 1.75 12.80
N ILE A 140 10.52 3.05 13.04
CA ILE A 140 11.38 3.88 12.18
C ILE A 140 12.80 3.34 12.13
N VAL A 141 13.29 2.83 13.27
CA VAL A 141 14.62 2.24 13.38
C VAL A 141 14.63 0.80 12.89
N VAL A 142 13.64 -0.01 13.29
CA VAL A 142 13.57 -1.44 12.95
C VAL A 142 13.35 -1.65 11.45
N TYR A 143 12.54 -0.83 10.80
CA TYR A 143 12.14 -1.03 9.41
C TYR A 143 13.30 -1.05 8.42
N PRO A 144 14.25 -0.09 8.41
CA PRO A 144 15.44 -0.17 7.56
C PRO A 144 16.20 -1.49 7.68
N PHE A 145 16.39 -2.01 8.89
CA PHE A 145 17.08 -3.29 9.07
C PHE A 145 16.26 -4.47 8.56
N VAL A 146 14.95 -4.51 8.85
CA VAL A 146 14.06 -5.56 8.34
C VAL A 146 14.07 -5.56 6.81
N TYR A 147 13.99 -4.39 6.20
CA TYR A 147 13.99 -4.24 4.75
C TYR A 147 15.33 -4.68 4.13
N LEU A 148 16.46 -4.23 4.67
CA LEU A 148 17.79 -4.62 4.18
C LEU A 148 18.07 -6.12 4.32
N LEU A 149 17.51 -6.76 5.34
CA LEU A 149 17.61 -8.20 5.55
C LEU A 149 16.61 -9.02 4.71
N ARG A 150 15.87 -8.36 3.79
CA ARG A 150 14.80 -8.97 2.99
C ARG A 150 13.74 -9.65 3.87
N GLY A 151 13.58 -9.12 5.09
CA GLY A 151 12.53 -9.52 5.99
C GLY A 151 11.19 -8.99 5.48
N ILE A 152 10.12 -9.69 5.83
CA ILE A 152 8.78 -9.23 5.48
C ILE A 152 8.50 -7.95 6.29
N PRO A 153 8.01 -6.84 5.70
CA PRO A 153 7.86 -5.56 6.41
C PRO A 153 6.80 -5.57 7.52
N TYR A 154 6.03 -6.66 7.68
CA TYR A 154 4.91 -6.75 8.62
C TYR A 154 5.26 -6.51 10.09
N PRO A 155 6.39 -6.96 10.65
CA PRO A 155 6.72 -6.67 12.04
C PRO A 155 6.85 -5.16 12.26
N ALA A 156 7.49 -4.43 11.33
CA ALA A 156 7.58 -2.98 11.42
C ALA A 156 6.21 -2.30 11.27
N LEU A 157 5.38 -2.76 10.34
CA LEU A 157 4.02 -2.27 10.16
C LEU A 157 3.12 -2.55 11.37
N ALA A 158 3.29 -3.70 12.03
CA ALA A 158 2.58 -4.03 13.26
C ALA A 158 3.05 -3.13 14.42
N LEU A 159 4.36 -2.90 14.53
CA LEU A 159 4.96 -2.04 15.57
C LEU A 159 4.48 -0.59 15.51
N CYS A 160 4.20 -0.03 14.33
CA CYS A 160 3.62 1.32 14.23
C CYS A 160 2.10 1.33 14.05
N GLY A 161 1.54 0.36 13.34
CA GLY A 161 0.13 0.30 12.98
C GLY A 161 -0.78 -0.02 14.16
N ILE A 162 -0.41 -0.98 15.02
CA ILE A 162 -1.20 -1.33 16.21
C ILE A 162 -1.29 -0.13 17.17
N PRO A 163 -0.18 0.54 17.54
CA PRO A 163 -0.27 1.76 18.34
C PRO A 163 -1.15 2.84 17.71
N ALA A 164 -1.04 3.06 16.40
CA ALA A 164 -1.82 4.09 15.71
C ALA A 164 -3.32 3.83 15.82
N VAL A 165 -3.79 2.61 15.49
CA VAL A 165 -5.23 2.29 15.54
C VAL A 165 -5.77 2.24 16.96
N LEU A 166 -4.98 1.80 17.94
CA LEU A 166 -5.38 1.84 19.35
C LEU A 166 -5.48 3.28 19.87
N ALA A 167 -4.52 4.14 19.52
CA ALA A 167 -4.51 5.55 19.89
C ALA A 167 -5.73 6.28 19.31
N MET A 168 -5.99 6.07 18.01
CA MET A 168 -7.15 6.64 17.34
C MET A 168 -8.47 6.09 17.89
N TYR A 169 -8.58 4.79 18.12
CA TYR A 169 -9.77 4.17 18.71
C TYR A 169 -10.08 4.73 20.11
N ALA A 170 -9.05 5.04 20.91
CA ALA A 170 -9.22 5.63 22.23
C ALA A 170 -9.87 7.03 22.19
N ILE A 171 -9.77 7.75 21.07
CA ILE A 171 -10.41 9.07 20.88
C ILE A 171 -11.80 8.90 20.29
N PHE A 172 -11.89 8.17 19.18
CA PHE A 172 -13.09 8.17 18.35
C PHE A 172 -14.08 7.05 18.72
N GLY A 173 -13.63 6.00 19.40
CA GLY A 173 -14.47 4.88 19.83
C GLY A 173 -15.05 4.01 18.70
N ASP A 174 -14.68 4.27 17.44
CA ASP A 174 -15.21 3.57 16.27
C ASP A 174 -14.27 2.45 15.79
N PRO A 175 -14.72 1.19 15.77
CA PRO A 175 -13.87 0.05 15.40
C PRO A 175 -13.49 0.02 13.91
N LEU A 176 -14.11 0.84 13.05
CA LEU A 176 -13.69 0.92 11.65
C LEU A 176 -12.26 1.47 11.49
N ILE A 177 -11.71 2.13 12.51
CA ILE A 177 -10.31 2.58 12.55
C ILE A 177 -9.32 1.43 12.35
N PHE A 178 -9.64 0.22 12.79
CA PHE A 178 -8.76 -0.95 12.62
C PHE A 178 -8.57 -1.34 11.15
N PHE A 179 -9.44 -0.89 10.23
CA PHE A 179 -9.24 -1.10 8.79
C PHE A 179 -8.00 -0.41 8.22
N LEU A 180 -7.46 0.59 8.93
CA LEU A 180 -6.18 1.21 8.60
C LEU A 180 -5.02 0.20 8.58
N VAL A 181 -5.10 -0.85 9.40
CA VAL A 181 -4.14 -1.96 9.42
C VAL A 181 -4.65 -3.14 8.60
N ILE A 182 -5.92 -3.52 8.72
CA ILE A 182 -6.47 -4.72 8.05
C ILE A 182 -6.40 -4.61 6.52
N GLY A 183 -6.71 -3.45 5.95
CA GLY A 183 -6.66 -3.24 4.50
C GLY A 183 -5.27 -3.51 3.93
N PRO A 184 -4.24 -2.76 4.34
CA PRO A 184 -2.87 -2.92 3.85
C PRO A 184 -2.18 -4.24 4.24
N SER A 185 -2.52 -4.85 5.39
CA SER A 185 -1.81 -6.05 5.87
C SER A 185 -2.46 -7.39 5.49
N ALA A 186 -3.79 -7.48 5.49
CA ALA A 186 -4.49 -8.73 5.23
C ALA A 186 -5.05 -8.78 3.80
N VAL A 187 -5.79 -7.75 3.39
CA VAL A 187 -6.53 -7.76 2.12
C VAL A 187 -5.59 -7.50 0.94
N LEU A 188 -4.70 -6.51 1.04
CA LEU A 188 -3.69 -6.22 0.03
C LEU A 188 -2.83 -7.46 -0.23
N MET A 189 -2.34 -8.08 0.84
CA MET A 189 -1.43 -9.22 0.75
C MET A 189 -2.09 -10.49 0.21
N TYR A 190 -3.39 -10.66 0.46
CA TYR A 190 -4.17 -11.71 -0.18
C TYR A 190 -4.11 -11.57 -1.71
N PHE A 191 -4.30 -10.36 -2.25
CA PHE A 191 -4.23 -10.12 -3.68
C PHE A 191 -2.80 -10.17 -4.23
N ILE A 192 -1.80 -9.58 -3.56
CA ILE A 192 -0.39 -9.69 -3.98
C ILE A 192 0.05 -11.16 -4.07
N THR A 193 -0.30 -11.98 -3.07
CA THR A 193 -0.01 -13.42 -3.09
C THR A 193 -0.69 -14.12 -4.27
N ALA A 194 -1.93 -13.74 -4.60
CA ALA A 194 -2.64 -14.29 -5.74
C ALA A 194 -2.03 -13.85 -7.08
N ILE A 195 -1.56 -12.60 -7.21
CA ILE A 195 -0.85 -12.10 -8.40
C ILE A 195 0.42 -12.90 -8.63
N VAL A 196 1.26 -13.05 -7.61
CA VAL A 196 2.53 -13.78 -7.72
C VAL A 196 2.31 -15.23 -8.15
N ARG A 197 1.22 -15.85 -7.71
CA ARG A 197 0.90 -17.25 -8.04
C ARG A 197 0.29 -17.43 -9.43
N THR A 198 -0.51 -16.48 -9.90
CA THR A 198 -1.32 -16.66 -11.12
C THR A 198 -0.85 -15.81 -12.29
N GLY A 199 -0.08 -14.75 -12.05
CA GLY A 199 0.24 -13.71 -13.02
C GLY A 199 -0.96 -12.83 -13.42
N ALA A 200 -2.10 -12.95 -12.73
CA ALA A 200 -3.31 -12.19 -13.05
C ALA A 200 -3.23 -10.74 -12.55
N GLN A 201 -2.64 -9.86 -13.36
CA GLN A 201 -2.37 -8.46 -13.03
C GLN A 201 -3.63 -7.61 -12.77
N PHE A 202 -4.82 -8.03 -13.20
CA PHE A 202 -6.07 -7.37 -12.80
C PHE A 202 -6.26 -7.33 -11.27
N LEU A 203 -5.69 -8.30 -10.55
CA LEU A 203 -5.70 -8.33 -9.09
C LEU A 203 -4.85 -7.23 -8.45
N HIS A 204 -3.90 -6.63 -9.19
CA HIS A 204 -3.09 -5.51 -8.70
C HIS A 204 -3.99 -4.34 -8.30
N GLY A 205 -4.98 -3.97 -9.12
CA GLY A 205 -5.89 -2.88 -8.76
C GLY A 205 -6.72 -3.18 -7.49
N PHE A 206 -7.09 -4.44 -7.23
CA PHE A 206 -7.73 -4.81 -5.97
C PHE A 206 -6.77 -4.74 -4.77
N ALA A 207 -5.50 -5.14 -4.96
CA ALA A 207 -4.47 -5.00 -3.94
C ALA A 207 -4.33 -3.52 -3.53
N THR A 208 -4.14 -2.64 -4.51
CA THR A 208 -3.99 -1.19 -4.28
C THR A 208 -5.25 -0.58 -3.63
N LEU A 209 -6.44 -0.83 -4.18
CA LEU A 209 -7.69 -0.32 -3.61
C LEU A 209 -7.94 -0.78 -2.18
N SER A 210 -7.50 -1.98 -1.80
CA SER A 210 -7.72 -2.46 -0.44
C SER A 210 -6.99 -1.62 0.62
N ALA A 211 -5.81 -1.05 0.28
CA ALA A 211 -5.13 -0.09 1.13
C ALA A 211 -5.91 1.22 1.22
N GLY A 212 -6.35 1.76 0.07
CA GLY A 212 -7.14 3.00 0.03
C GLY A 212 -8.49 2.89 0.75
N VAL A 213 -9.21 1.78 0.58
CA VAL A 213 -10.47 1.51 1.30
C VAL A 213 -10.23 1.37 2.80
N GLY A 214 -9.12 0.73 3.21
CA GLY A 214 -8.75 0.67 4.63
C GLY A 214 -8.58 2.07 5.23
N PHE A 215 -7.94 2.97 4.48
CA PHE A 215 -7.77 4.36 4.86
C PHE A 215 -9.09 5.14 4.95
N LEU A 216 -9.96 4.98 3.95
CA LEU A 216 -11.29 5.61 3.93
C LEU A 216 -12.16 5.12 5.08
N ALA A 217 -12.17 3.82 5.36
CA ALA A 217 -12.93 3.25 6.46
C ALA A 217 -12.45 3.80 7.82
N ALA A 218 -11.15 3.96 8.01
CA ALA A 218 -10.61 4.56 9.23
C ALA A 218 -10.98 6.04 9.37
N SER A 219 -10.89 6.81 8.28
CA SER A 219 -11.32 8.22 8.24
C SER A 219 -12.82 8.37 8.50
N TRP A 220 -13.62 7.44 7.97
CA TRP A 220 -15.06 7.37 8.26
C TRP A 220 -15.32 7.03 9.73
N GLY A 221 -14.51 6.15 10.33
CA GLY A 221 -14.55 5.86 11.76
C GLY A 221 -14.24 7.10 12.61
N MET A 222 -13.26 7.92 12.20
CA MET A 222 -13.00 9.21 12.86
C MET A 222 -14.24 10.10 12.83
N LEU A 223 -14.82 10.33 11.65
CA LEU A 223 -16.02 11.15 11.49
C LEU A 223 -17.21 10.63 12.31
N SER A 224 -17.42 9.31 12.30
CA SER A 224 -18.50 8.66 13.03
C SER A 224 -18.33 8.81 14.53
N GLY A 225 -17.10 8.69 15.04
CA GLY A 225 -16.76 8.96 16.42
C GLY A 225 -17.01 10.41 16.82
N ILE A 226 -16.50 11.37 16.03
CA ILE A 226 -16.65 12.81 16.28
C ILE A 226 -18.13 13.22 16.31
N THR A 227 -18.95 12.67 15.41
CA THR A 227 -20.39 12.96 15.33
C THR A 227 -21.23 12.21 16.36
N GLY A 228 -20.60 11.45 17.27
CA GLY A 228 -21.27 10.72 18.34
C GLY A 228 -22.07 9.50 17.86
N ARG A 229 -21.75 8.96 16.67
CA ARG A 229 -22.40 7.80 16.06
C ARG A 229 -21.39 6.70 15.69
N PRO A 230 -20.54 6.26 16.63
CA PRO A 230 -19.58 5.20 16.34
C PRO A 230 -20.29 3.90 15.97
N HIS A 231 -19.70 3.15 15.03
CA HIS A 231 -20.19 1.83 14.68
C HIS A 231 -19.95 0.84 15.83
N SER A 232 -20.77 -0.21 15.89
CA SER A 232 -20.61 -1.25 16.89
C SER A 232 -19.50 -2.23 16.53
N TRP A 233 -18.92 -2.89 17.53
CA TRP A 233 -18.04 -4.03 17.32
C TRP A 233 -18.73 -5.17 16.54
N ALA A 234 -20.04 -5.35 16.71
CA ALA A 234 -20.78 -6.33 15.93
C ALA A 234 -20.75 -6.00 14.42
N THR A 235 -20.93 -4.73 14.05
CA THR A 235 -20.79 -4.26 12.67
C THR A 235 -19.39 -4.57 12.12
N PHE A 236 -18.35 -4.21 12.87
CA PHE A 236 -16.97 -4.47 12.48
C PHE A 236 -16.68 -5.97 12.28
N ILE A 237 -17.12 -6.81 13.23
CA ILE A 237 -16.95 -8.27 13.17
C ILE A 237 -17.70 -8.84 11.95
N ILE A 238 -18.93 -8.41 11.70
CA ILE A 238 -19.71 -8.84 10.53
C ILE A 238 -18.96 -8.50 9.24
N VAL A 239 -18.45 -7.27 9.10
CA VAL A 239 -17.68 -6.88 7.91
C VAL A 239 -16.43 -7.75 7.76
N CYS A 240 -15.66 -7.98 8.84
CA CYS A 240 -14.48 -8.84 8.81
C CYS A 240 -14.83 -10.29 8.42
N MET A 241 -15.92 -10.83 8.95
CA MET A 241 -16.40 -12.17 8.63
C MET A 241 -16.85 -12.26 7.17
N VAL A 242 -17.55 -11.25 6.65
CA VAL A 242 -17.93 -11.19 5.23
C VAL A 242 -16.69 -11.17 4.36
N LEU A 243 -15.69 -10.31 4.65
CA LEU A 243 -14.43 -10.26 3.90
C LEU A 243 -13.70 -11.61 3.93
N LEU A 244 -13.65 -12.27 5.08
CA LEU A 244 -13.05 -13.58 5.23
C LEU A 244 -13.78 -14.65 4.40
N VAL A 245 -15.11 -14.72 4.51
CA VAL A 245 -15.94 -15.69 3.77
C VAL A 245 -15.82 -15.45 2.27
N VAL A 246 -15.93 -14.20 1.82
CA VAL A 246 -15.75 -13.82 0.41
C VAL A 246 -14.36 -14.22 -0.07
N GLY A 247 -13.31 -13.94 0.70
CA GLY A 247 -11.95 -14.37 0.39
C GLY A 247 -11.83 -15.89 0.22
N VAL A 248 -12.39 -16.67 1.15
CA VAL A 248 -12.38 -18.14 1.09
C VAL A 248 -13.16 -18.68 -0.11
N VAL A 249 -14.36 -18.13 -0.37
CA VAL A 249 -15.24 -18.55 -1.46
C VAL A 249 -14.65 -18.19 -2.83
N LEU A 250 -14.03 -17.02 -2.96
CA LEU A 250 -13.41 -16.58 -4.21
C LEU A 250 -12.05 -17.22 -4.46
N ARG A 251 -11.36 -17.72 -3.43
CA ARG A 251 -10.03 -18.34 -3.53
C ARG A 251 -9.89 -19.36 -4.67
N PRO A 252 -10.75 -20.39 -4.83
CA PRO A 252 -10.60 -21.36 -5.91
C PRO A 252 -10.72 -20.72 -7.31
N THR A 253 -11.56 -19.69 -7.46
CA THR A 253 -11.70 -18.94 -8.71
C THR A 253 -10.49 -18.07 -8.97
N ILE A 254 -10.05 -17.32 -7.95
CA ILE A 254 -8.89 -16.42 -8.03
C ILE A 254 -7.62 -17.19 -8.38
N LEU A 255 -7.39 -18.34 -7.76
CA LEU A 255 -6.19 -19.16 -8.01
C LEU A 255 -6.21 -19.89 -9.36
N ARG A 256 -7.32 -19.83 -10.12
CA ARG A 256 -7.45 -20.38 -11.47
C ARG A 256 -7.49 -19.29 -12.54
N LEU A 257 -7.34 -18.02 -12.17
CA LEU A 257 -7.27 -16.94 -13.14
C LEU A 257 -6.09 -17.16 -14.08
N ALA A 258 -6.30 -16.92 -15.37
CA ALA A 258 -5.24 -16.96 -16.35
C ALA A 258 -4.25 -15.80 -16.12
N PRO A 259 -2.95 -16.01 -16.40
CA PRO A 259 -1.98 -14.93 -16.37
C PRO A 259 -2.41 -13.84 -17.35
N THR A 260 -2.21 -12.59 -16.95
CA THR A 260 -2.46 -11.46 -17.85
C THR A 260 -1.35 -11.45 -18.90
N PRO A 261 -1.66 -11.39 -20.21
CA PRO A 261 -0.61 -11.35 -21.22
C PRO A 261 0.18 -10.03 -21.10
N HIS A 262 1.49 -10.12 -21.33
CA HIS A 262 2.33 -8.93 -21.55
C HIS A 262 1.82 -8.17 -22.77
N ARG A 263 1.84 -6.84 -22.72
CA ARG A 263 1.31 -5.99 -23.79
C ARG A 263 2.06 -6.22 -25.11
N ILE A 264 3.39 -6.35 -25.04
CA ILE A 264 4.24 -6.58 -26.22
C ILE A 264 3.88 -7.92 -26.89
N ALA A 265 3.65 -8.97 -26.12
CA ALA A 265 3.23 -10.28 -26.65
C ALA A 265 1.78 -10.28 -27.18
N ALA A 266 0.91 -9.43 -26.63
CA ALA A 266 -0.48 -9.30 -27.07
C ALA A 266 -0.64 -8.49 -28.37
N GLU A 267 0.23 -7.50 -28.60
CA GLU A 267 0.27 -6.74 -29.86
C GLU A 267 0.80 -7.62 -31.01
N ASP A 268 1.83 -8.45 -30.76
CA ASP A 268 2.40 -9.39 -31.75
C ASP A 268 1.43 -10.49 -32.20
N GLN A 269 0.44 -10.87 -31.38
CA GLN A 269 -0.62 -11.81 -31.78
C GLN A 269 -1.67 -11.18 -32.71
N ASN A 270 -1.80 -9.85 -32.72
CA ASN A 270 -2.76 -9.13 -33.57
C ASN A 270 -2.15 -8.63 -34.88
N THR A 271 -0.83 -8.71 -35.04
CA THR A 271 -0.10 -8.36 -36.28
C THR A 271 0.16 -9.54 -37.20
N ILE A 272 -0.24 -10.76 -36.81
CA ILE A 272 -0.24 -11.94 -37.69
C ILE A 272 -1.69 -12.19 -38.15
N CYS A 273 -2.12 -11.41 -39.15
CA CYS A 273 -3.27 -11.72 -40.01
C CYS A 273 -2.77 -11.74 -41.46
#